data_AF-A0A368U165-F1
#
_entry.id   AF-A0A368U165-F1
#
_cell.length_a   1.000
_cell.length_b   1.000
_cell.length_c   1.000
_cell.angle_alpha   90.00
_cell.angle_beta   90.00
_cell.angle_gamma   90.00
#
_symmetry.space_group_name_H-M   'P 1'
#
loop_
_entity.id
_entity.type
_entity.pdbx_description
1 polymer ?
#
loop_
_entity_poly.entity_id
_entity_poly.type
_entity_poly.pdbx_seq_one_letter_code
_entity_poly.pdbx_strand_id
1 'polypeptide(L)' 'MNKNQVKGHAKEAKGKAKEVAGKVTGNKSTEYKGKAEKQGGKAEAEYGDIKSGIKKSNK' A
#
# COMPACT_ATOMS: atom_id res chain seq x y z
N MET A 1 14.04 -11.85 -3.54
CA MET A 1 12.97 -10.92 -3.13
C MET A 1 11.70 -11.25 -3.89
N ASN A 2 10.57 -11.44 -3.19
CA ASN A 2 9.31 -11.82 -3.82
C ASN A 2 8.64 -10.60 -4.46
N LYS A 3 8.08 -10.72 -5.68
CA LYS A 3 7.50 -9.59 -6.45
C LYS A 3 6.44 -8.80 -5.67
N ASN A 4 5.72 -9.45 -4.76
CA ASN A 4 4.70 -8.81 -3.92
C ASN A 4 5.29 -7.82 -2.92
N GLN A 5 6.45 -8.10 -2.32
CA GLN A 5 7.08 -7.17 -1.38
C GLN A 5 7.57 -5.89 -2.08
N VAL A 6 8.14 -6.01 -3.28
CA VAL A 6 8.54 -4.85 -4.09
C VAL A 6 7.32 -3.99 -4.45
N LYS A 7 6.21 -4.62 -4.82
CA LYS A 7 4.94 -3.92 -5.11
C LYS A 7 4.39 -3.20 -3.88
N GLY A 8 4.46 -3.83 -2.70
CA GLY A 8 4.07 -3.23 -1.42
C GLY A 8 4.89 -2.00 -1.08
N HIS A 9 6.21 -2.11 -1.14
CA HIS A 9 7.13 -0.99 -0.92
C HIS A 9 6.90 0.17 -1.91
N ALA A 10 6.66 -0.15 -3.18
CA ALA A 10 6.38 0.87 -4.20
C ALA A 10 5.05 1.60 -3.93
N LYS A 11 3.97 0.88 -3.56
CA LYS A 11 2.70 1.48 -3.14
C LYS A 11 2.89 2.37 -1.91
N GLU A 12 3.66 1.92 -0.92
CA GLU A 12 3.89 2.67 0.31
C GLU A 12 4.68 3.97 0.09
N ALA A 13 5.73 3.90 -0.74
CA ALA A 13 6.49 5.08 -1.16
C ALA A 13 5.62 6.08 -1.94
N LYS A 14 4.79 5.58 -2.87
CA LYS A 14 3.87 6.41 -3.66
C LYS A 14 2.80 7.09 -2.80
N GLY A 15 2.27 6.38 -1.79
CA GLY A 15 1.33 6.92 -0.81
C GLY A 15 1.97 8.02 0.05
N LYS A 16 3.17 7.78 0.60
CA LYS A 16 3.94 8.81 1.32
C LYS A 16 4.23 10.03 0.46
N ALA A 17 4.63 9.83 -0.79
CA ALA A 17 4.90 10.93 -1.71
C ALA A 17 3.64 11.79 -1.95
N LYS A 18 2.46 11.17 -2.11
CA LYS A 18 1.18 11.90 -2.21
C LYS A 18 0.79 12.62 -0.93
N GLU A 19 1.02 12.01 0.25
CA GLU A 19 0.78 12.68 1.54
C GLU A 19 1.64 13.94 1.68
N VAL A 20 2.95 13.83 1.41
CA VAL A 20 3.89 14.94 1.50
C VAL A 20 3.58 16.01 0.45
N ALA A 21 3.38 15.61 -0.81
CA ALA A 21 3.00 16.55 -1.87
C ALA A 21 1.68 17.26 -1.56
N GLY A 22 0.69 16.55 -1.02
CA GLY A 22 -0.58 17.13 -0.57
C GLY A 22 -0.41 18.16 0.54
N LYS A 23 0.43 17.88 1.54
CA LYS A 23 0.78 18.85 2.59
C LYS A 23 1.48 20.09 2.04
N VAL A 24 2.50 19.88 1.20
CA VAL A 24 3.32 20.96 0.65
C VAL A 24 2.51 21.87 -0.28
N THR A 25 1.62 21.29 -1.08
CA THR A 25 0.74 22.04 -2.00
C THR A 25 -0.56 22.53 -1.36
N GLY A 26 -0.83 22.20 -0.10
CA GLY A 26 -2.09 22.51 0.58
C GLY A 26 -3.32 21.73 0.05
N ASN A 27 -3.10 20.71 -0.79
CA ASN A 27 -4.17 19.95 -1.43
C ASN A 27 -4.62 18.77 -0.56
N LYS A 28 -5.67 19.02 0.25
CA LYS A 28 -6.31 18.02 1.13
C LYS A 28 -6.75 16.74 0.41
N SER A 29 -7.20 16.84 -0.84
CA SER A 29 -7.62 15.67 -1.63
C SER A 29 -6.45 14.75 -1.96
N THR A 30 -5.27 15.33 -2.22
CA THR A 30 -4.04 14.56 -2.51
C THR A 30 -3.50 13.90 -1.25
N GLU A 31 -3.55 14.60 -0.10
CA GLU A 31 -3.20 14.03 1.20
C GLU A 31 -4.12 12.85 1.56
N TYR A 32 -5.43 13.01 1.43
CA TYR A 32 -6.41 11.95 1.69
C TYR A 32 -6.23 10.75 0.75
N LYS A 33 -6.00 10.98 -0.55
CA LYS A 33 -5.67 9.91 -1.49
C LYS A 33 -4.41 9.15 -1.08
N GLY A 34 -3.36 9.86 -0.67
CA GLY A 34 -2.12 9.25 -0.17
C GLY A 34 -2.35 8.36 1.05
N LYS A 35 -3.10 8.83 2.04
CA LYS A 35 -3.50 8.04 3.23
C LYS A 35 -4.35 6.83 2.86
N ALA A 36 -5.36 7.01 2.00
CA ALA A 36 -6.26 5.95 1.58
C ALA A 36 -5.54 4.85 0.79
N GLU A 37 -4.66 5.22 -0.15
CA GLU A 37 -3.84 4.26 -0.91
C GLU A 37 -2.88 3.46 -0.01
N LYS A 38 -2.34 4.10 1.04
CA LYS A 38 -1.44 3.47 2.00
C LYS A 38 -2.17 2.46 2.90
N GLN A 39 -3.34 2.83 3.41
CA GLN A 39 -4.19 1.92 4.20
C GLN A 39 -4.75 0.78 3.35
N GLY A 40 -5.30 1.11 2.18
CA GLY A 40 -5.81 0.12 1.24
C GLY A 40 -4.71 -0.84 0.77
N GLY A 41 -3.51 -0.33 0.48
CA GLY A 41 -2.35 -1.15 0.11
C GLY A 41 -1.88 -2.10 1.22
N LYS A 42 -1.92 -1.67 2.49
CA LYS A 42 -1.65 -2.56 3.64
C LYS A 42 -2.70 -3.65 3.77
N ALA A 43 -3.98 -3.30 3.68
CA ALA A 43 -5.07 -4.27 3.73
C ALA A 43 -4.97 -5.29 2.60
N GLU A 44 -4.63 -4.86 1.38
CA GLU A 44 -4.45 -5.73 0.21
C GLU A 44 -3.22 -6.66 0.37
N ALA A 45 -2.14 -6.17 0.99
CA ALA A 45 -0.97 -6.96 1.30
C ALA A 45 -1.28 -8.04 2.35
N GLU A 46 -1.94 -7.65 3.45
CA GLU A 46 -2.33 -8.56 4.54
C GLU A 46 -3.29 -9.64 4.04
N TYR A 47 -4.28 -9.25 3.23
CA TYR A 47 -5.21 -10.18 2.59
C TYR A 47 -4.49 -11.12 1.60
N GLY A 48 -3.49 -10.61 0.88
CA GLY A 48 -2.64 -11.40 -0.02
C GLY A 48 -1.77 -12.41 0.73
N ASP A 49 -1.24 -12.04 1.89
CA ASP A 49 -0.46 -12.92 2.77
C ASP A 49 -1.34 -14.02 3.37
N ILE A 50 -2.54 -13.69 3.87
CA ILE A 50 -3.52 -14.67 4.36
C ILE A 50 -3.88 -15.67 3.25
N LYS A 51 -4.21 -15.17 2.05
CA LYS A 51 -4.56 -16.02 0.91
C LYS A 51 -3.38 -16.90 0.48
N SER A 52 -2.16 -16.39 0.54
CA SER A 52 -0.95 -17.14 0.23
C SER A 52 -0.65 -18.21 1.29
N GLY A 53 -0.84 -17.89 2.58
CA GLY A 53 -0.70 -18.84 3.68
C GLY A 53 -1.67 -20.00 3.57
N ILE A 54 -2.94 -19.72 3.28
CA ILE A 54 -3.98 -20.75 3.05
C ILE A 54 -3.63 -21.60 1.83
N LYS A 55 -3.21 -20.98 0.72
CA LYS A 55 -2.83 -21.69 -0.51
C LYS A 55 -1.59 -22.58 -0.34
N LYS A 56 -0.69 -22.22 0.58
CA LYS A 56 0.51 -22.99 0.90
C LYS A 56 0.24 -24.15 1.86
N SER A 57 -0.83 -24.07 2.66
CA SER A 57 -1.24 -25.14 3.58
C SER A 57 -2.08 -26.24 2.92
N ASN A 58 -2.51 -26.05 1.68
CA ASN A 58 -3.36 -26.99 0.94
C ASN A 58 -2.63 -27.71 -0.22
N LYS A 59 -1.30 -27.82 -0.12
CA LYS A 59 -0.43 -28.54 -1.06
C LYS A 59 0.56 -29.39 -0.27
#